data_AF-A0A7V9U3J7-F1
#
_entry.id   AF-A0A7V9U3J7-F1
#
_cell.length_a   1.000
_cell.length_b   1.000
_cell.length_c   1.000
_cell.angle_alpha   90.00
_cell.angle_beta   90.00
_cell.angle_gamma   90.00
#
_symmetry.space_group_name_H-M   'P 1'
#
loop_
_entity.id
_entity.type
_entity.pdbx_description
1 polymer ?
#
loop_
_entity_poly.entity_id
_entity_poly.type
_entity_poly.pdbx_seq_one_letter_code
_entity_poly.pdbx_strand_id
1 'polypeptide(L)'
;MIRLFTTWYAEPSADRRAEYAECLRRNLACRAIDEVCVLAENGDPDASAGLHTRRVAHRPDYADYFEWINEIASRDDISIIGNADIFFDDGVAIVALASPAERTAFALSRWDISPEGQARLYDHNDSQDSWIFRGPIAGVRGDFPIGVPRCDNRFAKELELAGYEVRNPSFSVRSFHLHAGNRDIYPVAARPDFVAPPYGYI
;
A
#
# COMPACT_ATOMS: atom_id res chain seq x y z
N MET A 1 6.56 -12.99 -10.36
CA MET A 1 6.94 -12.77 -8.95
C MET A 1 5.93 -11.82 -8.31
N ILE A 2 5.69 -11.90 -7.00
CA ILE A 2 4.88 -10.94 -6.23
C ILE A 2 5.79 -10.18 -5.27
N ARG A 3 5.85 -8.86 -5.41
CA ARG A 3 6.60 -7.98 -4.51
C ARG A 3 5.66 -7.04 -3.77
N LEU A 4 5.87 -6.87 -2.47
CA LEU A 4 5.22 -5.83 -1.68
C LEU A 4 6.16 -4.65 -1.51
N PHE A 5 5.69 -3.45 -1.82
CA PHE A 5 6.35 -2.18 -1.58
C PHE A 5 5.63 -1.43 -0.47
N THR A 6 6.39 -0.99 0.54
CA THR A 6 5.84 -0.25 1.69
C THR A 6 6.85 0.78 2.22
N THR A 7 6.51 1.51 3.27
CA THR A 7 7.39 2.50 3.92
C THR A 7 7.92 2.00 5.25
N TRP A 8 9.03 2.59 5.67
CA TRP A 8 9.52 2.53 7.04
C TRP A 8 10.01 3.91 7.49
N TYR A 9 9.68 4.28 8.72
CA TYR A 9 10.14 5.51 9.34
C TYR A 9 10.17 5.35 10.86
N ALA A 10 10.96 6.19 11.52
CA ALA A 10 11.01 6.28 12.97
C ALA A 10 9.71 6.85 13.55
N GLU A 11 8.66 6.03 13.60
CA GLU A 11 7.36 6.38 14.17
C GLU A 11 7.51 6.73 15.67
N PRO A 12 7.06 7.92 16.14
CA PRO A 12 7.22 8.34 17.53
C PRO A 12 6.32 7.59 18.52
N SER A 13 5.14 7.09 18.10
CA SER A 13 4.24 6.32 18.95
C SER A 13 4.73 4.88 19.12
N ALA A 14 4.85 4.41 20.36
CA ALA A 14 5.29 3.04 20.65
C ALA A 14 4.31 1.99 20.11
N ASP A 15 3.01 2.24 20.23
CA ASP A 15 1.97 1.31 19.76
C ASP A 15 1.99 1.20 18.23
N ARG A 16 2.12 2.34 17.53
CA ARG A 16 2.22 2.37 16.05
C ARG A 16 3.53 1.74 15.56
N ARG A 17 4.65 1.97 16.24
CA ARG A 17 5.91 1.26 15.94
C ARG A 17 5.74 -0.25 16.04
N ALA A 18 5.13 -0.74 17.12
CA ALA A 18 4.90 -2.16 17.32
C ALA A 18 3.99 -2.74 16.23
N GLU A 19 2.98 -1.98 15.82
CA GLU A 19 2.07 -2.34 14.74
C GLU A 19 2.77 -2.42 13.37
N TYR A 20 3.54 -1.41 12.97
CA TYR A 20 4.28 -1.44 11.70
C TYR A 20 5.32 -2.55 11.66
N ALA A 21 6.03 -2.77 12.79
CA ALA A 21 6.96 -3.88 12.92
C ALA A 21 6.26 -5.24 12.78
N GLU A 22 5.06 -5.40 13.36
CA GLU A 22 4.26 -6.61 13.23
C GLU A 22 3.73 -6.80 11.80
N CYS A 23 3.28 -5.75 11.12
CA CYS A 23 2.88 -5.81 9.71
C CYS A 23 4.05 -6.24 8.81
N LEU A 24 5.22 -5.61 8.97
CA LEU A 24 6.42 -5.98 8.23
C LEU A 24 6.79 -7.45 8.49
N ARG A 25 6.77 -7.89 9.75
CA ARG A 25 7.05 -9.27 10.14
C ARG A 25 6.07 -10.26 9.49
N ARG A 26 4.77 -9.94 9.45
CA ARG A 26 3.76 -10.79 8.80
C ARG A 26 3.95 -10.87 7.29
N ASN A 27 4.25 -9.75 6.64
CA ASN A 27 4.50 -9.71 5.21
C ASN A 27 5.76 -10.51 4.83
N LEU A 28 6.84 -10.42 5.61
CA LEU A 28 8.05 -11.24 5.42
C LEU A 28 7.82 -12.74 5.67
N ALA A 29 6.79 -13.09 6.44
CA ALA A 29 6.40 -14.48 6.67
C ALA A 29 5.34 -15.00 5.68
N CYS A 30 4.78 -14.14 4.83
CA CYS A 30 3.78 -14.50 3.82
C CYS A 30 4.47 -15.25 2.68
N ARG A 31 4.10 -16.50 2.45
CA ARG A 31 4.74 -17.36 1.43
C ARG A 31 4.36 -16.98 0.01
N ALA A 32 3.28 -16.22 -0.14
CA ALA A 32 2.82 -15.71 -1.42
C ALA A 32 3.55 -14.42 -1.85
N ILE A 33 4.27 -13.76 -0.94
CA ILE A 33 5.09 -12.58 -1.24
C ILE A 33 6.53 -13.07 -1.37
N ASP A 34 7.12 -12.87 -2.55
CA ASP A 34 8.49 -13.29 -2.83
C ASP A 34 9.51 -12.33 -2.20
N GLU A 35 9.23 -11.02 -2.26
CA GLU A 35 10.10 -9.96 -1.75
C GLU A 35 9.28 -8.83 -1.11
N VAL A 36 9.80 -8.24 -0.04
CA VAL A 36 9.29 -7.02 0.57
C VAL A 36 10.31 -5.90 0.35
N CYS A 37 9.91 -4.85 -0.33
CA CYS A 37 10.68 -3.67 -0.69
C CYS A 37 10.24 -2.47 0.17
N VAL A 38 11.15 -1.91 0.97
CA VAL A 38 10.86 -0.83 1.92
C VAL A 38 11.56 0.45 1.49
N LEU A 39 10.77 1.52 1.29
CA LEU A 39 11.27 2.89 1.21
C LEU A 39 11.44 3.43 2.64
N ALA A 40 12.68 3.58 3.08
CA ALA A 40 13.04 3.97 4.44
C ALA A 40 13.39 5.45 4.52
N GLU A 41 12.58 6.25 5.22
CA GLU A 41 12.80 7.71 5.37
C GLU A 41 13.86 8.02 6.42
N ASN A 42 13.65 7.54 7.65
CA ASN A 42 14.51 7.81 8.79
C ASN A 42 14.63 6.55 9.64
N GLY A 43 15.81 5.93 9.58
CA GLY A 43 16.06 4.61 10.18
C GLY A 43 15.76 3.47 9.21
N ASP A 44 16.32 2.30 9.49
CA ASP A 44 16.12 1.10 8.68
C ASP A 44 15.40 0.04 9.52
N PRO A 45 14.56 -0.81 8.90
CA PRO A 45 14.09 -2.02 9.56
C PRO A 45 15.24 -3.00 9.80
N ASP A 46 15.05 -3.93 10.74
CA ASP A 46 16.01 -5.02 10.94
C ASP A 46 16.14 -5.85 9.66
N ALA A 47 17.38 -6.13 9.25
CA ALA A 47 17.65 -6.91 8.06
C ALA A 47 17.05 -8.33 8.19
N SER A 48 16.38 -8.77 7.12
CA SER A 48 15.77 -10.09 7.03
C SER A 48 15.92 -10.65 5.62
N ALA A 49 15.82 -11.97 5.47
CA ALA A 49 15.77 -12.59 4.14
C ALA A 49 14.50 -12.12 3.39
N GLY A 50 14.64 -11.82 2.10
CA GLY A 50 13.54 -11.29 1.28
C GLY A 50 13.19 -9.82 1.53
N LEU A 51 13.89 -9.13 2.44
CA LEU A 51 13.75 -7.70 2.68
C LEU A 51 14.76 -6.91 1.86
N HIS A 52 14.26 -5.98 1.05
CA HIS A 52 15.06 -5.00 0.32
C HIS A 52 14.73 -3.61 0.84
N THR A 53 15.74 -2.80 1.14
CA THR A 53 15.52 -1.44 1.67
C THR A 53 16.19 -0.42 0.76
N ARG A 54 15.48 0.66 0.44
CA ARG A 54 15.98 1.84 -0.27
C ARG A 54 15.72 3.05 0.61
N ARG A 55 16.78 3.80 0.94
CA ARG A 55 16.65 5.03 1.72
C ARG A 55 16.10 6.17 0.87
N VAL A 56 15.21 6.97 1.44
CA VAL A 56 14.69 8.21 0.87
C VAL A 56 14.85 9.34 1.88
N ALA A 57 14.99 10.58 1.42
CA ALA A 57 15.25 11.73 2.30
C ALA A 57 13.97 12.48 2.73
N HIS A 58 12.82 12.02 2.26
CA HIS A 58 11.50 12.61 2.45
C HIS A 58 10.47 11.50 2.66
N ARG A 59 9.28 11.86 3.14
CA ARG A 59 8.14 10.94 3.18
C ARG A 59 7.86 10.43 1.77
N PRO A 60 7.89 9.11 1.52
CA PRO A 60 7.65 8.56 0.20
C PRO A 60 6.37 9.09 -0.46
N ASP A 61 6.51 9.52 -1.70
CA ASP A 61 5.42 9.79 -2.62
C ASP A 61 5.26 8.65 -3.63
N TYR A 62 4.07 8.54 -4.24
CA TYR A 62 3.80 7.43 -5.18
C TYR A 62 4.83 7.33 -6.32
N ALA A 63 5.44 8.46 -6.71
CA ALA A 63 6.51 8.51 -7.70
C ALA A 63 7.75 7.69 -7.28
N ASP A 64 8.16 7.72 -6.01
CA ASP A 64 9.30 6.93 -5.51
C ASP A 64 9.05 5.42 -5.68
N TYR A 65 7.80 4.99 -5.45
CA TYR A 65 7.40 3.61 -5.67
C TYR A 65 7.44 3.24 -7.14
N PHE A 66 6.92 4.10 -8.02
CA PHE A 66 6.92 3.83 -9.46
C PHE A 66 8.33 3.74 -10.00
N GLU A 67 9.23 4.61 -9.57
CA GLU A 67 10.65 4.57 -9.93
C GLU A 67 11.24 3.20 -9.57
N TRP A 68 11.11 2.78 -8.30
CA TRP A 68 11.69 1.50 -7.88
C TRP A 68 11.03 0.30 -8.55
N ILE A 69 9.69 0.29 -8.68
CA ILE A 69 8.96 -0.75 -9.40
C ILE A 69 9.46 -0.85 -10.84
N ASN A 70 9.59 0.27 -11.55
CA ASN A 70 9.98 0.29 -12.95
C ASN A 70 11.44 -0.11 -13.19
N GLU A 71 12.32 0.06 -12.20
CA GLU A 71 13.69 -0.42 -12.27
C GLU A 71 13.81 -1.94 -12.21
N ILE A 72 12.95 -2.61 -11.43
CA ILE A 72 13.13 -4.03 -11.08
C ILE A 72 12.05 -4.97 -11.61
N ALA A 73 10.86 -4.46 -11.91
CA ALA A 73 9.72 -5.29 -12.32
C ALA A 73 9.82 -5.69 -13.79
N SER A 74 9.71 -6.99 -14.06
CA SER A 74 9.44 -7.50 -15.39
C SER A 74 7.96 -7.38 -15.75
N ARG A 75 7.62 -7.55 -17.03
CA ARG A 75 6.25 -7.45 -17.57
C ARG A 75 5.21 -8.31 -16.83
N ASP A 76 5.62 -9.44 -16.28
CA ASP A 76 4.76 -10.42 -15.60
C ASP A 76 4.89 -10.39 -14.08
N ASP A 77 5.71 -9.47 -13.54
CA ASP A 77 5.80 -9.29 -12.10
C ASP A 77 4.60 -8.51 -11.57
N ILE A 78 4.17 -8.87 -10.37
CA ILE A 78 3.10 -8.22 -9.63
C ILE A 78 3.75 -7.35 -8.56
N SER A 79 3.40 -6.07 -8.56
CA SER A 79 3.84 -5.11 -7.55
C SER A 79 2.64 -4.64 -6.75
N ILE A 80 2.72 -4.80 -5.43
CA ILE A 80 1.73 -4.33 -4.46
C ILE A 80 2.33 -3.12 -3.77
N ILE A 81 1.68 -1.96 -3.79
CA ILE A 81 2.02 -0.81 -2.95
C ILE A 81 1.04 -0.83 -1.77
N GLY A 82 1.53 -0.79 -0.53
CA GLY A 82 0.68 -0.78 0.66
C GLY A 82 1.18 0.13 1.77
N ASN A 83 0.25 0.69 2.55
CA ASN A 83 0.58 1.45 3.76
C ASN A 83 1.33 0.59 4.78
N ALA A 84 2.09 1.22 5.68
CA ALA A 84 2.94 0.53 6.67
C ALA A 84 2.15 -0.32 7.69
N ASP A 85 0.87 -0.01 7.90
CA ASP A 85 -0.06 -0.75 8.75
C ASP A 85 -0.87 -1.82 8.01
N ILE A 86 -0.51 -2.13 6.75
CA ILE A 86 -1.13 -3.20 5.98
C ILE A 86 -0.24 -4.44 5.94
N PHE A 87 -0.87 -5.60 6.15
CA PHE A 87 -0.26 -6.89 5.84
C PHE A 87 -1.16 -7.80 5.00
N PHE A 88 -0.55 -8.83 4.43
CA PHE A 88 -1.23 -9.84 3.62
C PHE A 88 -1.03 -11.24 4.22
N ASP A 89 -2.00 -12.12 3.97
CA ASP A 89 -1.86 -13.55 4.18
C ASP A 89 -1.60 -14.27 2.84
N ASP A 90 -1.38 -15.58 2.88
CA ASP A 90 -1.11 -16.39 1.68
C ASP A 90 -2.26 -16.35 0.64
N GLY A 91 -3.45 -15.85 1.01
CA GLY A 91 -4.56 -15.64 0.09
C GLY A 91 -4.25 -14.64 -1.03
N VAL A 92 -3.28 -13.73 -0.83
CA VAL A 92 -2.83 -12.80 -1.88
C VAL A 92 -2.26 -13.51 -3.11
N ALA A 93 -1.87 -14.79 -3.01
CA ALA A 93 -1.46 -15.61 -4.14
C ALA A 93 -2.50 -15.67 -5.28
N ILE A 94 -3.79 -15.45 -4.98
CA ILE A 94 -4.85 -15.39 -5.99
C ILE A 94 -4.59 -14.29 -7.03
N VAL A 95 -3.83 -13.24 -6.69
CA VAL A 95 -3.45 -12.17 -7.62
C VAL A 95 -2.55 -12.70 -8.74
N ALA A 96 -1.74 -13.73 -8.52
CA ALA A 96 -0.97 -14.33 -9.61
C ALA A 96 -1.88 -15.03 -10.64
N LEU A 97 -3.03 -15.56 -10.20
CA LEU A 97 -4.01 -16.22 -11.06
C LEU A 97 -4.95 -15.22 -11.74
N ALA A 98 -5.43 -14.24 -10.98
CA ALA A 98 -6.41 -13.25 -11.42
C ALA A 98 -5.78 -11.94 -11.92
N SER A 99 -4.44 -11.90 -12.02
CA SER A 99 -3.60 -10.70 -12.18
C SER A 99 -4.25 -9.56 -12.97
N PRO A 100 -4.09 -8.29 -12.55
CA PRO A 100 -4.59 -7.18 -13.33
C PRO A 100 -4.06 -7.27 -14.76
N ALA A 101 -4.92 -6.97 -15.72
CA ALA A 101 -4.48 -6.82 -17.10
C ALA A 101 -3.49 -5.67 -17.22
N GLU A 102 -2.81 -5.56 -18.36
CA GLU A 102 -2.06 -4.36 -18.68
C GLU A 102 -2.96 -3.13 -18.56
N ARG A 103 -2.44 -2.05 -17.97
CA ARG A 103 -3.20 -0.82 -17.69
C ARG A 103 -4.41 -1.06 -16.79
N THR A 104 -4.37 -2.05 -15.89
CA THR A 104 -5.32 -2.18 -14.78
C THR A 104 -4.61 -2.04 -13.45
N ALA A 105 -5.25 -1.35 -12.51
CA ALA A 105 -4.82 -1.25 -11.11
C ALA A 105 -5.90 -1.85 -10.22
N PHE A 106 -5.52 -2.72 -9.28
CA PHE A 106 -6.44 -3.14 -8.21
C PHE A 106 -6.26 -2.24 -7.00
N ALA A 107 -7.33 -1.59 -6.56
CA ALA A 107 -7.36 -0.71 -5.40
C ALA A 107 -8.10 -1.42 -4.26
N LEU A 108 -7.35 -2.05 -3.35
CA LEU A 108 -7.90 -2.89 -2.32
C LEU A 108 -8.36 -2.07 -1.11
N SER A 109 -9.67 -2.00 -0.90
CA SER A 109 -10.24 -1.63 0.40
C SER A 109 -9.76 -2.58 1.51
N ARG A 110 -9.32 -1.99 2.62
CA ARG A 110 -8.76 -2.72 3.76
C ARG A 110 -9.79 -3.56 4.53
N TRP A 111 -9.30 -4.61 5.14
CA TRP A 111 -10.00 -5.42 6.13
C TRP A 111 -9.49 -5.08 7.52
N ASP A 112 -10.33 -4.44 8.33
CA ASP A 112 -9.99 -4.13 9.71
C ASP A 112 -10.08 -5.40 10.56
N ILE A 113 -9.06 -5.64 11.38
CA ILE A 113 -9.01 -6.76 12.32
C ILE A 113 -9.46 -6.28 13.69
N SER A 114 -10.49 -6.91 14.24
CA SER A 114 -10.97 -6.64 15.61
C SER A 114 -9.97 -7.14 16.66
N PRO A 115 -10.04 -6.66 17.92
CA PRO A 115 -9.24 -7.20 19.02
C PRO A 115 -9.39 -8.72 19.22
N GLU A 116 -10.55 -9.28 18.85
CA GLU A 116 -10.87 -10.71 18.88
C GLU A 116 -10.35 -11.48 17.65
N GLY A 117 -9.67 -10.80 16.72
CA GLY A 117 -9.07 -11.38 15.52
C GLY A 117 -10.04 -11.54 14.34
N GLN A 118 -11.24 -10.95 14.40
CA GLN A 118 -12.20 -11.04 13.29
C GLN A 118 -11.89 -9.96 12.24
N ALA A 119 -11.76 -10.37 10.97
CA ALA A 119 -11.54 -9.46 9.86
C ALA A 119 -12.88 -9.01 9.26
N ARG A 120 -13.06 -7.70 9.07
CA ARG A 120 -14.23 -7.11 8.40
C ARG A 120 -13.79 -6.12 7.32
N LEU A 121 -14.35 -6.25 6.13
CA LEU A 121 -14.12 -5.29 5.05
C LEU A 121 -14.62 -3.90 5.48
N TYR A 122 -13.74 -2.91 5.41
CA TYR A 122 -14.08 -1.50 5.53
C TYR A 122 -14.39 -0.95 4.14
N ASP A 123 -15.64 -1.14 3.72
CA ASP A 123 -16.13 -0.74 2.40
C ASP A 123 -16.49 0.76 2.38
N HIS A 124 -15.47 1.59 2.15
CA HIS A 124 -15.59 3.04 2.13
C HIS A 124 -14.72 3.62 1.00
N ASN A 125 -15.09 4.79 0.51
CA ASN A 125 -14.45 5.39 -0.67
C ASN A 125 -13.04 5.94 -0.41
N ASP A 126 -12.52 5.83 0.80
CA ASP A 126 -11.18 6.27 1.23
C ASP A 126 -10.45 5.17 2.01
N SER A 127 -10.82 3.90 1.76
CA SER A 127 -10.24 2.74 2.44
C SER A 127 -9.22 1.96 1.61
N GLN A 128 -8.88 2.46 0.42
CA GLN A 128 -7.96 1.80 -0.51
C GLN A 128 -6.50 1.97 -0.06
N ASP A 129 -6.10 1.27 0.99
CA ASP A 129 -4.74 1.35 1.56
C ASP A 129 -3.72 0.46 0.81
N SER A 130 -4.12 -0.18 -0.29
CA SER A 130 -3.23 -1.02 -1.10
C SER A 130 -3.58 -1.05 -2.58
N TRP A 131 -2.55 -1.06 -3.42
CA TRP A 131 -2.65 -0.91 -4.87
C TRP A 131 -1.82 -1.98 -5.58
N ILE A 132 -2.40 -2.72 -6.52
CA ILE A 132 -1.72 -3.82 -7.21
C ILE A 132 -1.64 -3.58 -8.70
N PHE A 133 -0.43 -3.78 -9.24
CA PHE A 133 -0.07 -3.59 -10.63
C PHE A 133 0.60 -4.84 -11.20
N ARG A 134 0.44 -5.05 -12.50
CA ARG A 134 1.22 -6.01 -13.28
C ARG A 134 2.20 -5.25 -14.17
N GLY A 135 3.49 -5.55 -14.03
CA GLY A 135 4.58 -4.93 -14.75
C GLY A 135 4.83 -3.47 -14.38
N PRO A 136 5.67 -2.78 -15.17
CA PRO A 136 5.98 -1.36 -14.97
C PRO A 136 4.74 -0.44 -15.03
N ILE A 137 4.77 0.61 -14.20
CA ILE A 137 3.74 1.65 -14.09
C ILE A 137 4.17 2.87 -14.90
N ALA A 138 3.36 3.31 -15.86
CA ALA A 138 3.77 4.35 -16.81
C ALA A 138 2.72 5.46 -16.97
N GLY A 139 3.18 6.72 -16.96
CA GLY A 139 2.34 7.89 -17.24
C GLY A 139 1.40 8.31 -16.12
N VAL A 140 1.55 7.74 -14.93
CA VAL A 140 0.77 8.11 -13.74
C VAL A 140 1.53 9.16 -12.96
N ARG A 141 0.85 10.25 -12.61
CA ARG A 141 1.41 11.29 -11.74
C ARG A 141 1.32 10.83 -10.29
N GLY A 142 2.44 10.89 -9.57
CA GLY A 142 2.57 10.40 -8.20
C GLY A 142 3.36 11.31 -7.27
N ASP A 143 3.49 12.60 -7.59
CA ASP A 143 4.22 13.63 -6.84
C ASP A 143 3.45 14.13 -5.59
N PHE A 144 2.93 13.17 -4.81
CA PHE A 144 2.23 13.42 -3.56
C PHE A 144 2.38 12.22 -2.59
N PRO A 145 2.48 12.49 -1.28
CA PRO A 145 2.79 11.46 -0.31
C PRO A 145 1.69 10.41 -0.16
N ILE A 146 2.10 9.18 0.15
CA ILE A 146 1.20 8.10 0.58
C ILE A 146 0.87 8.19 2.08
N GLY A 147 -0.24 7.60 2.51
CA GLY A 147 -0.61 7.48 3.93
C GLY A 147 -1.01 8.81 4.57
N VAL A 148 -1.52 9.76 3.77
CA VAL A 148 -2.08 11.04 4.24
C VAL A 148 -3.52 11.20 3.74
N PRO A 149 -4.35 12.04 4.39
CA PRO A 149 -5.74 12.20 3.97
C PRO A 149 -5.88 12.55 2.48
N ARG A 150 -6.80 11.85 1.80
CA ARG A 150 -7.15 11.97 0.38
C ARG A 150 -6.10 11.46 -0.63
N CYS A 151 -4.96 10.91 -0.18
CA CYS A 151 -3.95 10.40 -1.11
C CYS A 151 -4.50 9.30 -2.02
N ASP A 152 -5.31 8.37 -1.50
CA ASP A 152 -5.87 7.27 -2.27
C ASP A 152 -6.93 7.74 -3.28
N ASN A 153 -7.75 8.74 -2.91
CA ASN A 153 -8.70 9.35 -3.85
C ASN A 153 -7.98 10.12 -4.96
N ARG A 154 -6.89 10.81 -4.63
CA ARG A 154 -6.06 11.47 -5.63
C ARG A 154 -5.42 10.43 -6.55
N PHE A 155 -4.87 9.37 -5.98
CA PHE A 155 -4.18 8.33 -6.75
C PHE A 155 -5.11 7.57 -7.68
N ALA A 156 -6.32 7.20 -7.22
CA ALA A 156 -7.38 6.66 -8.07
C ALA A 156 -7.59 7.52 -9.32
N LYS A 157 -7.63 8.85 -9.13
CA LYS A 157 -7.88 9.77 -10.24
C LYS A 157 -6.72 9.88 -11.20
N GLU A 158 -5.50 9.92 -10.68
CA GLU A 158 -4.30 9.98 -11.51
C GLU A 158 -4.13 8.72 -12.36
N LEU A 159 -4.52 7.55 -11.83
CA LEU A 159 -4.58 6.31 -12.59
C LEU A 159 -5.57 6.41 -13.76
N GLU A 160 -6.81 6.85 -13.50
CA GLU A 160 -7.82 7.06 -14.55
C GLU A 160 -7.33 8.03 -15.63
N LEU A 161 -6.75 9.17 -15.23
CA LEU A 161 -6.22 10.18 -16.14
C LEU A 161 -5.07 9.65 -17.00
N ALA A 162 -4.28 8.72 -16.46
CA ALA A 162 -3.22 8.00 -17.16
C ALA A 162 -3.73 6.83 -18.02
N GLY A 163 -5.05 6.62 -18.09
CA GLY A 163 -5.69 5.57 -18.89
C GLY A 163 -5.68 4.19 -18.25
N TYR A 164 -5.49 4.10 -16.93
CA TYR A 164 -5.67 2.83 -16.21
C TYR A 164 -7.14 2.59 -15.90
N GLU A 165 -7.56 1.34 -16.03
CA GLU A 165 -8.79 0.86 -15.42
C GLU A 165 -8.53 0.56 -13.94
N VAL A 166 -9.36 1.10 -13.05
CA VAL A 166 -9.23 0.86 -11.61
C VAL A 166 -10.36 -0.04 -11.12
N ARG A 167 -10.03 -1.12 -10.42
CA ARG A 167 -11.00 -2.10 -9.90
C ARG A 167 -10.72 -2.40 -8.43
N ASN A 168 -11.76 -2.72 -7.66
CA ASN A 168 -11.62 -3.10 -6.26
C ASN A 168 -12.06 -4.57 -6.02
N PRO A 169 -11.15 -5.55 -6.14
CA PRO A 169 -11.45 -6.96 -5.89
C PRO A 169 -11.31 -7.35 -4.40
N SER A 170 -11.59 -6.46 -3.44
CA SER A 170 -11.32 -6.70 -2.00
C SER A 170 -12.06 -7.87 -1.36
N PHE A 171 -13.11 -8.40 -1.98
CA PHE A 171 -13.75 -9.64 -1.52
C PHE A 171 -12.91 -10.89 -1.80
N SER A 172 -12.06 -10.84 -2.83
CA SER A 172 -11.21 -11.94 -3.28
C SER A 172 -9.77 -11.79 -2.83
N VAL A 173 -9.25 -10.56 -2.80
CA VAL A 173 -7.88 -10.24 -2.36
C VAL A 173 -7.97 -9.36 -1.12
N ARG A 174 -7.40 -9.79 0.00
CA ARG A 174 -7.54 -9.07 1.27
C ARG A 174 -6.23 -8.38 1.64
N SER A 175 -6.29 -7.06 1.80
CA SER A 175 -5.30 -6.27 2.55
C SER A 175 -5.80 -6.14 3.99
N PHE A 176 -5.03 -6.59 4.97
CA PHE A 176 -5.42 -6.53 6.37
C PHE A 176 -4.81 -5.33 7.05
N HIS A 177 -5.64 -4.49 7.65
CA HIS A 177 -5.20 -3.37 8.45
C HIS A 177 -5.05 -3.83 9.89
N LEU A 178 -3.79 -3.87 10.35
CA LEU A 178 -3.51 -4.09 11.75
C LEU A 178 -3.69 -2.75 12.44
N HIS A 179 -4.64 -2.67 13.38
CA HIS A 179 -4.89 -1.44 14.10
C HIS A 179 -4.88 -1.69 15.61
N ALA A 180 -3.83 -1.24 16.28
CA ALA A 180 -3.71 -1.27 17.72
C ALA A 180 -4.20 0.07 18.31
N GLY A 181 -5.52 0.32 18.36
CA GLY A 181 -6.07 1.46 19.11
C GLY A 181 -7.34 2.08 18.55
N ASN A 182 -7.68 3.29 18.99
CA ASN A 182 -8.65 4.15 18.31
C ASN A 182 -7.89 5.15 17.44
N ARG A 183 -8.18 5.21 16.13
CA ARG A 183 -7.89 6.44 15.38
C ARG A 183 -8.95 7.44 15.84
N ASP A 184 -8.54 8.60 16.34
CA ASP A 184 -9.48 9.71 16.44
C ASP A 184 -10.07 9.93 15.04
N ILE A 185 -11.41 9.96 14.95
CA ILE A 185 -12.11 10.32 13.72
C ILE A 185 -11.57 11.70 13.34
N TYR A 186 -10.88 11.77 12.20
CA TYR A 186 -10.21 13.00 11.80
C TYR A 186 -11.22 14.13 11.71
N PRO A 187 -11.02 15.27 12.40
CA PRO A 187 -11.81 16.45 12.14
C PRO A 187 -11.61 16.83 10.66
N VAL A 188 -12.68 16.74 9.87
CA VAL A 188 -12.67 17.03 8.42
C VAL A 188 -12.22 18.46 8.14
N ALA A 189 -12.32 19.35 9.13
CA ALA A 189 -11.84 20.72 9.06
C ALA A 189 -10.41 20.83 9.65
N ALA A 190 -9.45 21.13 8.78
CA ALA A 190 -8.10 21.63 9.09
C ALA A 190 -7.02 20.61 9.50
N ARG A 191 -6.53 19.81 8.53
CA ARG A 191 -5.09 19.49 8.51
C ARG A 191 -4.39 20.19 7.34
N PRO A 192 -3.15 20.69 7.53
CA PRO A 192 -2.35 21.28 6.47
C PRO A 192 -1.85 20.26 5.42
N ASP A 193 -1.92 18.95 5.71
CA ASP A 193 -1.28 17.90 4.91
C ASP A 193 -2.26 17.12 4.00
N PHE A 194 -3.38 17.73 3.61
CA PHE A 194 -4.31 17.13 2.66
C PHE A 194 -3.70 17.11 1.25
N VAL A 195 -3.84 15.99 0.55
CA VAL A 195 -3.52 15.94 -0.89
C VAL A 195 -4.63 16.65 -1.66
N ALA A 196 -4.26 17.63 -2.48
CA ALA A 196 -5.19 18.43 -3.28
C ALA A 196 -5.88 17.58 -4.38
N PRO A 197 -7.05 18.01 -4.90
CA PRO A 197 -7.71 17.38 -6.05
C PRO A 197 -6.84 17.42 -7.33
N PRO A 198 -7.15 16.61 -8.37
CA PRO A 198 -8.42 15.90 -8.60
C PRO A 198 -8.60 14.62 -7.76
N TYR A 199 -9.85 14.21 -7.54
CA TYR A 199 -10.20 13.00 -6.79
C TYR A 199 -11.05 12.05 -7.64
N GLY A 200 -10.85 10.75 -7.40
CA GLY A 200 -11.59 9.63 -7.96
C GLY A 200 -12.06 8.75 -6.82
N TYR A 201 -13.15 8.02 -7.06
CA TYR A 201 -13.79 7.15 -6.08
C TYR A 201 -14.10 5.82 -6.74
N ILE A 202 -13.91 4.73 -6.00
CA ILE A 202 -13.97 3.35 -6.48
C ILE A 202 -15.01 2.60 -5.66
#